data_AF-L1LE41-F1
#
_entry.id   AF-L1LE41-F1
#
_cell.length_a   1.000
_cell.length_b   1.000
_cell.length_c   1.000
_cell.angle_alpha   90.00
_cell.angle_beta   90.00
_cell.angle_gamma   90.00
#
_symmetry.space_group_name_H-M   'P 1'
#
loop_
_entity.id
_entity.type
_entity.pdbx_description
1 polymer ?
#
loop_
_entity_poly.entity_id
_entity_poly.type
_entity_poly.pdbx_seq_one_letter_code
_entity_poly.pdbx_strand_id
1 'polypeptide(L)'
;MAAQYGVIIDIQKNTDYGYATKTYGHNGQQVRLDKSEDPLGFIKLTHTSANGRPGIPFTVNKIQYGSSDTKDHTAKLGIYYGENIKHLAVWYWFEDGGMNKPLLVEVEKEGGTFVYSSNKGDESTIEWSPFNNNSQPLSGEPLEQELDDLNCQLNEAVTMDLTKKSSKKHASSRNNTYCCGYHEKNEGGKISVTEDKVFCAQKGHNSSSASYYKHFINSPGFKLAAIKYYNYRSTNTPRKRITTSRLNFPISVYAFYSSKEKPALIYIDDGKQNNIKGWYRSNRHGDEQSWLKSNKQLKGIKPNTFKNLTCQQWTTLREVLKKRGVNLLACTQDVNKQPDSQRQAEVDPQQELGQTVDQEEGEEEDSEEGELLDEGDEDEDAEDGPPALNSSDKASSRDYAKIDEVKVQVRDTLSDIGSILSDGLLYAVLNLFSYDYSGSQAKEGLYGAPGETTGPDPVGGESSEPTSGSAFTYTRTQQLQGGHPDDGTTSPVIGSSLLTGSSALAGYFFAGTAGSGAAGLAGWKLYNKFKGDPWVRQI
;
A
#
# COMPACT_ATOMS: atom_id res chain seq x y z
N MET A 1 1.76 -43.92 23.91
CA MET A 1 1.97 -42.65 23.20
C MET A 1 1.18 -41.59 23.94
N ALA A 2 1.82 -40.52 24.43
CA ALA A 2 1.07 -39.40 25.00
C ALA A 2 0.22 -38.79 23.88
N ALA A 3 -1.07 -38.53 24.15
CA ALA A 3 -1.92 -37.86 23.18
C ALA A 3 -1.25 -36.53 22.76
N GLN A 4 -1.21 -36.25 21.46
CA GLN A 4 -0.72 -34.97 20.98
C GLN A 4 -1.74 -33.90 21.41
N TYR A 5 -1.39 -33.13 22.44
CA TYR A 5 -2.21 -32.03 22.92
C TYR A 5 -1.82 -30.77 22.14
N GLY A 6 -2.38 -30.57 20.95
CA GLY A 6 -2.34 -29.30 20.25
C GLY A 6 -3.20 -29.28 18.99
N VAL A 7 -3.57 -28.09 18.54
CA VAL A 7 -4.35 -27.91 17.32
C VAL A 7 -3.47 -28.00 16.07
N ILE A 8 -4.01 -28.56 14.99
CA ILE A 8 -3.41 -28.46 13.65
C ILE A 8 -3.95 -27.19 13.01
N ILE A 9 -3.06 -26.22 12.73
CA ILE A 9 -3.40 -25.02 11.98
C ILE A 9 -3.18 -25.30 10.50
N ASP A 10 -4.23 -25.16 9.70
CA ASP A 10 -4.14 -25.13 8.25
C ASP A 10 -4.21 -23.68 7.80
N ILE A 11 -3.09 -23.13 7.33
CA ILE A 11 -3.03 -21.71 6.96
C ILE A 11 -3.73 -21.42 5.63
N GLN A 12 -3.96 -22.42 4.77
CA GLN A 12 -4.78 -22.25 3.56
C GLN A 12 -6.28 -22.22 3.87
N LYS A 13 -6.66 -22.60 5.10
CA LYS A 13 -8.07 -22.67 5.49
C LYS A 13 -8.70 -21.29 5.46
N ASN A 14 -9.80 -21.19 4.72
CA ASN A 14 -10.56 -19.96 4.54
C ASN A 14 -11.91 -20.04 5.25
N THR A 15 -12.58 -18.91 5.39
CA THR A 15 -13.98 -18.84 5.81
C THR A 15 -14.88 -18.98 4.59
N ASP A 16 -16.01 -19.68 4.77
CA ASP A 16 -16.82 -20.15 3.63
C ASP A 16 -17.39 -18.97 2.81
N TYR A 17 -17.59 -17.78 3.41
CA TYR A 17 -17.98 -16.54 2.72
C TYR A 17 -17.49 -15.28 3.44
N GLY A 18 -17.10 -14.25 2.69
CA GLY A 18 -16.91 -12.87 3.17
C GLY A 18 -15.94 -12.67 4.35
N TYR A 19 -16.16 -11.59 5.11
CA TYR A 19 -15.51 -11.30 6.39
C TYR A 19 -16.22 -12.07 7.49
N ALA A 20 -15.88 -13.34 7.63
CA ALA A 20 -16.51 -14.22 8.60
C ALA A 20 -15.51 -14.72 9.65
N THR A 21 -16.09 -15.31 10.69
CA THR A 21 -15.37 -16.04 11.73
C THR A 21 -15.75 -17.51 11.63
N LYS A 22 -14.79 -18.42 11.77
CA LYS A 22 -15.02 -19.87 11.80
C LYS A 22 -14.21 -20.51 12.90
N THR A 23 -14.81 -21.40 13.68
CA THR A 23 -14.08 -22.19 14.68
C THR A 23 -13.81 -23.59 14.13
N TYR A 24 -12.59 -24.10 14.31
CA TYR A 24 -12.22 -25.44 13.88
C TYR A 24 -11.22 -26.11 14.83
N GLY A 25 -11.15 -27.44 14.78
CA GLY A 25 -10.27 -28.24 15.63
C GLY A 25 -10.96 -29.53 16.08
N HIS A 26 -10.29 -30.35 16.89
CA HIS A 26 -10.79 -31.63 17.38
C HIS A 26 -10.39 -31.85 18.85
N ASN A 27 -11.06 -32.79 19.53
CA ASN A 27 -10.73 -33.19 20.91
C ASN A 27 -10.70 -32.05 21.94
N GLY A 28 -11.64 -31.10 21.82
CA GLY A 28 -11.75 -29.95 22.73
C GLY A 28 -10.70 -28.86 22.50
N GLN A 29 -9.80 -29.03 21.53
CA GLN A 29 -8.86 -28.00 21.11
C GLN A 29 -9.37 -27.35 19.85
N GLN A 30 -9.95 -26.18 20.02
CA GLN A 30 -10.52 -25.40 18.93
C GLN A 30 -9.77 -24.08 18.77
N VAL A 31 -9.66 -23.63 17.52
CA VAL A 31 -9.10 -22.36 17.10
C VAL A 31 -10.17 -21.59 16.35
N ARG A 32 -10.25 -20.30 16.64
CA ARG A 32 -11.05 -19.33 15.91
C ARG A 32 -10.21 -18.75 14.77
N LEU A 33 -10.78 -18.77 13.58
CA LEU A 33 -10.26 -18.15 12.36
C LEU A 33 -11.09 -16.92 12.04
N ASP A 34 -10.45 -15.77 11.98
CA ASP A 34 -11.03 -14.50 11.54
C ASP A 34 -10.42 -14.09 10.20
N LYS A 35 -11.27 -13.65 9.27
CA LYS A 35 -10.84 -13.10 7.99
C LYS A 35 -11.11 -11.62 7.93
N SER A 36 -10.09 -10.83 7.61
CA SER A 36 -10.19 -9.38 7.42
C SER A 36 -9.38 -8.91 6.22
N GLU A 37 -9.62 -7.69 5.76
CA GLU A 37 -8.76 -7.00 4.82
C GLU A 37 -7.92 -5.97 5.59
N ASP A 38 -6.66 -6.30 5.84
CA ASP A 38 -5.75 -5.45 6.64
C ASP A 38 -4.29 -5.76 6.28
N PRO A 39 -3.60 -4.89 5.53
CA PRO A 39 -4.08 -3.62 4.98
C PRO A 39 -4.92 -3.80 3.71
N LEU A 40 -5.51 -2.71 3.17
CA LEU A 40 -6.29 -2.74 1.93
C LEU A 40 -5.50 -3.40 0.77
N GLY A 41 -6.17 -4.30 0.03
CA GLY A 41 -5.59 -5.14 -1.00
C GLY A 41 -4.98 -6.45 -0.49
N PHE A 42 -5.02 -6.70 0.82
CA PHE A 42 -4.47 -7.92 1.40
C PHE A 42 -5.46 -8.56 2.37
N ILE A 43 -5.69 -9.85 2.19
CA ILE A 43 -6.51 -10.64 3.11
C ILE A 43 -5.62 -11.15 4.23
N LYS A 44 -6.03 -10.88 5.47
CA LYS A 44 -5.42 -11.39 6.68
C LYS A 44 -6.31 -12.48 7.28
N LEU A 45 -5.72 -13.65 7.47
CA LEU A 45 -6.33 -14.78 8.17
C LEU A 45 -5.71 -14.91 9.56
N THR A 46 -6.49 -14.64 10.60
CA THR A 46 -6.04 -14.63 11.98
C THR A 46 -6.58 -15.84 12.75
N HIS A 47 -5.67 -16.61 13.33
CA HIS A 47 -5.93 -17.78 14.17
C HIS A 47 -5.72 -17.42 15.64
N THR A 48 -6.76 -17.61 16.45
CA THR A 48 -6.76 -17.34 17.90
C THR A 48 -7.44 -18.47 18.68
N SER A 49 -7.35 -18.46 20.01
CA SER A 49 -8.10 -19.41 20.86
C SER A 49 -9.61 -19.33 20.57
N ALA A 50 -10.29 -20.49 20.52
CA ALA A 50 -11.74 -20.57 20.20
C ALA A 50 -12.65 -19.75 21.14
N ASN A 51 -12.19 -19.44 22.35
CA ASN A 51 -12.94 -18.58 23.28
C ASN A 51 -13.06 -17.13 22.79
N GLY A 52 -12.39 -16.76 21.68
CA GLY A 52 -12.50 -15.46 21.02
C GLY A 52 -11.96 -14.29 21.84
N ARG A 53 -11.36 -14.56 23.01
CA ARG A 53 -10.72 -13.56 23.84
C ARG A 53 -9.29 -13.37 23.34
N PRO A 54 -8.92 -12.17 22.86
CA PRO A 54 -7.56 -11.88 22.42
C PRO A 54 -6.54 -12.18 23.54
N GLY A 55 -5.39 -12.76 23.16
CA GLY A 55 -4.27 -12.99 24.07
C GLY A 55 -4.37 -14.25 24.93
N ILE A 56 -5.42 -15.08 24.80
CA ILE A 56 -5.44 -16.41 25.42
C ILE A 56 -4.51 -17.34 24.64
N PRO A 57 -3.44 -17.88 25.26
CA PRO A 57 -2.56 -18.80 24.59
C PRO A 57 -3.25 -20.12 24.24
N PHE A 58 -2.80 -20.77 23.18
CA PHE A 58 -3.21 -22.11 22.79
C PHE A 58 -2.01 -22.87 22.21
N THR A 59 -2.02 -24.20 22.37
CA THR A 59 -0.91 -25.06 21.94
C THR A 59 -1.08 -25.46 20.48
N VAL A 60 -0.03 -25.27 19.68
CA VAL A 60 0.02 -25.69 18.27
C VAL A 60 0.75 -27.02 18.17
N ASN A 61 0.11 -28.00 17.56
CA ASN A 61 0.71 -29.31 17.29
C ASN A 61 1.45 -29.31 15.95
N LYS A 62 0.80 -28.79 14.90
CA LYS A 62 1.30 -28.79 13.53
C LYS A 62 0.78 -27.56 12.79
N ILE A 63 1.60 -27.00 11.91
CA ILE A 63 1.18 -26.03 10.90
C ILE A 63 1.37 -26.66 9.53
N GLN A 64 0.32 -26.62 8.70
CA GLN A 64 0.33 -27.15 7.35
C GLN A 64 -0.32 -26.16 6.38
N TYR A 65 -0.13 -26.40 5.08
CA TYR A 65 -0.75 -25.63 4.02
C TYR A 65 -1.69 -26.48 3.17
N GLY A 66 -2.98 -26.41 3.45
CA GLY A 66 -3.97 -27.25 2.81
C GLY A 66 -3.98 -28.68 3.35
N SER A 67 -5.03 -29.43 3.03
CA SER A 67 -5.21 -30.80 3.50
C SER A 67 -4.26 -31.80 2.84
N SER A 68 -3.75 -31.49 1.65
CA SER A 68 -2.82 -32.35 0.89
C SER A 68 -1.36 -32.17 1.30
N ASP A 69 -1.01 -31.10 2.02
CA ASP A 69 0.36 -30.87 2.44
C ASP A 69 0.73 -31.72 3.65
N THR A 70 1.56 -32.72 3.40
CA THR A 70 2.09 -33.59 4.45
C THR A 70 3.21 -32.93 5.24
N LYS A 71 3.77 -31.80 4.77
CA LYS A 71 4.86 -31.10 5.46
C LYS A 71 4.35 -30.44 6.73
N ASP A 72 5.24 -30.35 7.71
CA ASP A 72 5.04 -29.60 8.93
C ASP A 72 5.91 -28.33 8.88
N HIS A 73 5.26 -27.17 8.88
CA HIS A 73 5.91 -25.86 8.81
C HIS A 73 6.18 -25.24 10.19
N THR A 74 5.76 -25.90 11.28
CA THR A 74 5.78 -25.34 12.64
C THR A 74 7.17 -24.78 13.01
N ALA A 75 8.22 -25.59 12.84
CA ALA A 75 9.59 -25.18 13.16
C ALA A 75 10.11 -24.04 12.26
N LYS A 76 9.75 -24.03 10.98
CA LYS A 76 10.19 -22.97 10.04
C LYS A 76 9.52 -21.63 10.33
N LEU A 77 8.32 -21.66 10.91
CA LEU A 77 7.59 -20.49 11.42
C LEU A 77 8.02 -20.10 12.84
N GLY A 78 9.10 -20.69 13.34
CA GLY A 78 9.67 -20.39 14.65
C GLY A 78 8.82 -20.87 15.82
N ILE A 79 7.92 -21.84 15.62
CA ILE A 79 7.14 -22.49 16.69
C ILE A 79 7.76 -23.85 16.99
N TYR A 80 7.99 -24.13 18.27
CA TYR A 80 8.46 -25.44 18.71
C TYR A 80 7.28 -26.33 19.11
N TYR A 81 7.45 -27.64 18.98
CA TYR A 81 6.40 -28.61 19.31
C TYR A 81 5.93 -28.45 20.76
N GLY A 82 4.62 -28.30 20.96
CA GLY A 82 4.02 -28.11 22.28
C GLY A 82 4.13 -26.69 22.84
N GLU A 83 4.65 -25.74 22.08
CA GLU A 83 4.71 -24.34 22.47
C GLU A 83 3.32 -23.67 22.39
N ASN A 84 3.04 -22.78 23.34
CA ASN A 84 1.85 -21.96 23.33
C ASN A 84 2.07 -20.66 22.56
N ILE A 85 1.09 -20.29 21.73
CA ILE A 85 1.04 -19.01 21.04
C ILE A 85 -0.29 -18.32 21.35
N LYS A 86 -0.32 -16.99 21.25
CA LYS A 86 -1.53 -16.19 21.42
C LYS A 86 -2.27 -15.97 20.11
N HIS A 87 -1.50 -15.87 19.02
CA HIS A 87 -2.00 -15.43 17.74
C HIS A 87 -1.10 -15.93 16.61
N LEU A 88 -1.71 -16.33 15.50
CA LEU A 88 -1.03 -16.56 14.22
C LEU A 88 -1.83 -15.85 13.12
N ALA A 89 -1.20 -14.93 12.39
CA ALA A 89 -1.80 -14.29 11.21
C ALA A 89 -1.06 -14.68 9.93
N VAL A 90 -1.80 -14.80 8.84
CA VAL A 90 -1.26 -15.05 7.51
C VAL A 90 -1.85 -14.05 6.53
N TRP A 91 -1.00 -13.41 5.72
CA TRP A 91 -1.42 -12.45 4.71
C TRP A 91 -1.37 -13.06 3.31
N TYR A 92 -2.39 -12.75 2.53
CA TYR A 92 -2.56 -13.11 1.13
C TYR A 92 -2.86 -11.87 0.31
N TRP A 93 -2.50 -11.89 -0.97
CA TRP A 93 -2.99 -10.90 -1.90
C TRP A 93 -4.45 -11.19 -2.27
N PHE A 94 -5.30 -10.17 -2.28
CA PHE A 94 -6.74 -10.40 -2.46
C PHE A 94 -7.13 -10.96 -3.84
N GLU A 95 -6.38 -10.63 -4.88
CA GLU A 95 -6.62 -11.10 -6.26
C GLU A 95 -6.03 -12.49 -6.55
N ASP A 96 -5.36 -13.12 -5.57
CA ASP A 96 -4.90 -14.51 -5.70
C ASP A 96 -6.10 -15.48 -5.75
N GLY A 97 -7.29 -15.06 -5.28
CA GLY A 97 -8.58 -15.74 -5.47
C GLY A 97 -8.77 -17.04 -4.69
N GLY A 98 -7.71 -17.83 -4.54
CA GLY A 98 -7.69 -19.12 -3.84
C GLY A 98 -6.77 -19.15 -2.62
N MET A 99 -6.14 -18.03 -2.25
CA MET A 99 -5.15 -18.00 -1.15
C MET A 99 -4.05 -19.05 -1.37
N ASN A 100 -3.63 -19.17 -2.63
CA ASN A 100 -2.65 -20.12 -3.14
C ASN A 100 -1.20 -19.70 -2.81
N LYS A 101 -0.99 -18.41 -2.57
CA LYS A 101 0.33 -17.81 -2.39
C LYS A 101 0.34 -16.98 -1.10
N PRO A 102 0.53 -17.60 0.07
CA PRO A 102 0.69 -16.86 1.30
C PRO A 102 1.96 -16.00 1.21
N LEU A 103 1.88 -14.77 1.68
CA LEU A 103 2.98 -13.80 1.61
C LEU A 103 3.80 -13.83 2.89
N LEU A 104 3.14 -13.56 4.01
CA LEU A 104 3.77 -13.33 5.32
C LEU A 104 2.99 -14.08 6.39
N VAL A 105 3.69 -14.64 7.37
CA VAL A 105 3.14 -15.18 8.61
C VAL A 105 3.68 -14.39 9.78
N GLU A 106 2.81 -14.04 10.72
CA GLU A 106 3.13 -13.45 12.01
C GLU A 106 2.68 -14.42 13.11
N VAL A 107 3.54 -14.63 14.11
CA VAL A 107 3.25 -15.43 15.30
C VAL A 107 3.50 -14.56 16.53
N GLU A 108 2.47 -14.37 17.37
CA GLU A 108 2.62 -13.80 18.71
C GLU A 108 2.79 -14.93 19.73
N LYS A 109 3.95 -14.99 20.36
CA LYS A 109 4.28 -15.97 21.40
C LYS A 109 3.55 -15.66 22.71
N GLU A 110 3.46 -16.63 23.61
CA GLU A 110 2.89 -16.43 24.96
C GLU A 110 3.56 -15.25 25.70
N GLY A 111 4.88 -15.07 25.53
CA GLY A 111 5.65 -13.94 26.08
C GLY A 111 5.38 -12.57 25.43
N GLY A 112 4.52 -12.49 24.41
CA GLY A 112 4.24 -11.25 23.66
C GLY A 112 5.29 -10.88 22.61
N THR A 113 6.25 -11.76 22.36
CA THR A 113 7.24 -11.61 21.29
C THR A 113 6.62 -11.96 19.95
N PHE A 114 6.91 -11.16 18.92
CA PHE A 114 6.50 -11.43 17.55
C PHE A 114 7.61 -12.12 16.76
N VAL A 115 7.23 -13.12 15.97
CA VAL A 115 8.09 -13.79 14.99
C VAL A 115 7.42 -13.68 13.63
N TYR A 116 8.18 -13.33 12.61
CA TYR A 116 7.68 -13.26 11.24
C TYR A 116 8.41 -14.25 10.35
N SER A 117 7.69 -14.75 9.35
CA SER A 117 8.28 -15.56 8.31
C SER A 117 7.64 -15.20 6.97
N SER A 118 8.46 -14.94 5.97
CA SER A 118 8.01 -14.70 4.62
C SER A 118 8.13 -15.95 3.77
N ASN A 119 7.21 -16.10 2.82
CA ASN A 119 7.26 -17.16 1.85
C ASN A 119 8.32 -16.83 0.79
N LYS A 120 9.22 -17.77 0.55
CA LYS A 120 10.27 -17.72 -0.49
C LYS A 120 10.08 -18.78 -1.57
N GLY A 121 9.08 -19.64 -1.41
CA GLY A 121 8.79 -20.68 -2.36
C GLY A 121 8.19 -20.12 -3.66
N ASP A 122 8.17 -20.96 -4.68
CA ASP A 122 7.58 -20.65 -5.98
C ASP A 122 6.09 -21.01 -6.02
N GLU A 123 5.49 -21.06 -7.21
CA GLU A 123 4.08 -21.43 -7.38
C GLU A 123 3.73 -22.85 -6.90
N SER A 124 4.74 -23.73 -6.77
CA SER A 124 4.55 -25.15 -6.51
C SER A 124 4.98 -25.58 -5.11
N THR A 125 5.75 -24.74 -4.41
CA THR A 125 6.32 -25.05 -3.11
C THR A 125 6.18 -23.88 -2.17
N ILE A 126 5.76 -24.14 -0.93
CA ILE A 126 5.80 -23.13 0.13
C ILE A 126 7.02 -23.38 0.98
N GLU A 127 7.87 -22.36 1.05
CA GLU A 127 9.08 -22.37 1.84
C GLU A 127 9.16 -21.12 2.68
N TRP A 128 9.24 -21.31 4.00
CA TRP A 128 9.31 -20.21 4.94
C TRP A 128 10.75 -19.83 5.22
N SER A 129 10.98 -18.52 5.30
CA SER A 129 12.21 -17.96 5.83
C SER A 129 11.92 -16.95 6.93
N PRO A 130 12.71 -16.94 8.01
CA PRO A 130 12.61 -15.91 9.03
C PRO A 130 12.68 -14.51 8.41
N PHE A 131 11.74 -13.66 8.79
CA PHE A 131 11.68 -12.27 8.37
C PHE A 131 11.97 -11.36 9.55
N ASN A 132 13.14 -10.71 9.55
CA ASN A 132 13.57 -9.75 10.56
C ASN A 132 13.65 -10.31 12.02
N ASN A 133 14.52 -9.74 12.86
CA ASN A 133 14.69 -10.16 14.26
C ASN A 133 13.95 -9.22 15.23
N ASN A 134 13.05 -8.37 14.74
CA ASN A 134 12.35 -7.41 15.57
C ASN A 134 11.20 -8.07 16.32
N SER A 135 11.26 -8.06 17.65
CA SER A 135 10.20 -8.56 18.53
C SER A 135 8.92 -7.69 18.56
N GLN A 136 8.86 -6.63 17.75
CA GLN A 136 7.75 -5.66 17.75
C GLN A 136 6.72 -5.99 16.66
N PRO A 137 5.45 -5.64 16.87
CA PRO A 137 4.41 -5.82 15.86
C PRO A 137 4.69 -4.98 14.61
N LEU A 138 4.67 -5.60 13.44
CA LEU A 138 4.70 -4.90 12.16
C LEU A 138 3.31 -4.32 11.91
N SER A 139 3.25 -3.01 11.70
CA SER A 139 2.00 -2.30 11.45
C SER A 139 2.25 -1.09 10.58
N GLY A 140 1.21 -0.60 9.90
CA GLY A 140 1.33 0.57 9.02
C GLY A 140 2.33 0.34 7.88
N GLU A 141 3.13 1.38 7.57
CA GLU A 141 4.01 1.41 6.40
C GLU A 141 5.02 0.25 6.32
N PRO A 142 5.75 -0.15 7.38
CA PRO A 142 6.66 -1.29 7.32
C PRO A 142 5.99 -2.60 6.90
N LEU A 143 4.80 -2.92 7.46
CA LEU A 143 4.05 -4.13 7.08
C LEU A 143 3.60 -4.03 5.62
N GLU A 144 3.05 -2.88 5.27
CA GLU A 144 2.52 -2.59 3.95
C GLU A 144 3.57 -2.63 2.83
N GLN A 145 4.79 -2.17 3.11
CA GLN A 145 5.92 -2.23 2.19
C GLN A 145 6.43 -3.68 2.03
N GLU A 146 6.51 -4.44 3.11
CA GLU A 146 6.90 -5.85 3.04
C GLU A 146 5.90 -6.68 2.21
N LEU A 147 4.60 -6.45 2.44
CA LEU A 147 3.56 -7.11 1.67
C LEU A 147 3.61 -6.73 0.18
N ASP A 148 3.89 -5.46 -0.17
CA ASP A 148 4.10 -5.05 -1.56
C ASP A 148 5.30 -5.78 -2.19
N ASP A 149 6.41 -5.89 -1.46
CA ASP A 149 7.64 -6.50 -1.96
C ASP A 149 7.47 -8.00 -2.20
N LEU A 150 6.84 -8.70 -1.25
CA LEU A 150 6.47 -10.12 -1.37
C LEU A 150 5.44 -10.34 -2.47
N ASN A 151 4.49 -9.42 -2.66
CA ASN A 151 3.51 -9.52 -3.73
C ASN A 151 4.12 -9.32 -5.12
N CYS A 152 5.08 -8.39 -5.28
CA CYS A 152 5.85 -8.25 -6.53
C CYS A 152 6.66 -9.54 -6.80
N GLN A 153 7.21 -10.18 -5.77
CA GLN A 153 7.99 -11.41 -5.91
C GLN A 153 7.15 -12.65 -6.23
N LEU A 154 6.06 -12.90 -5.49
CA LEU A 154 5.33 -14.18 -5.53
C LEU A 154 4.14 -14.19 -6.50
N ASN A 155 3.51 -13.02 -6.70
CA ASN A 155 2.29 -12.87 -7.50
C ASN A 155 2.49 -12.07 -8.79
N GLU A 156 3.73 -11.67 -9.07
CA GLU A 156 4.04 -10.77 -10.19
C GLU A 156 3.18 -9.49 -10.13
N ALA A 157 2.87 -9.00 -8.93
CA ALA A 157 1.90 -7.95 -8.71
C ALA A 157 2.61 -6.70 -8.13
N VAL A 158 2.72 -5.64 -8.94
CA VAL A 158 3.54 -4.46 -8.63
C VAL A 158 2.72 -3.33 -8.02
N THR A 159 3.30 -2.60 -7.07
CA THR A 159 2.72 -1.37 -6.53
C THR A 159 3.37 -0.15 -7.19
N MET A 160 2.59 0.68 -7.87
CA MET A 160 3.07 1.93 -8.47
C MET A 160 3.16 3.04 -7.44
N ASP A 161 4.39 3.48 -7.13
CA ASP A 161 4.64 4.70 -6.36
C ASP A 161 4.62 5.94 -7.26
N LEU A 162 3.60 6.79 -7.11
CA LEU A 162 3.45 8.05 -7.83
C LEU A 162 4.00 9.24 -7.04
N THR A 163 4.78 9.04 -5.99
CA THR A 163 5.42 10.14 -5.25
C THR A 163 6.35 10.91 -6.18
N LYS A 164 6.19 12.24 -6.31
CA LYS A 164 6.94 13.05 -7.29
C LYS A 164 8.46 12.84 -7.22
N LYS A 165 9.00 12.71 -6.01
CA LYS A 165 10.44 12.45 -5.79
C LYS A 165 10.85 11.09 -6.38
N SER A 166 10.02 10.07 -6.18
CA SER A 166 10.19 8.74 -6.76
C SER A 166 10.13 8.80 -8.28
N SER A 167 9.07 9.40 -8.84
CA SER A 167 8.90 9.58 -10.29
C SER A 167 10.08 10.31 -10.93
N LYS A 168 10.56 11.41 -10.32
CA LYS A 168 11.76 12.13 -10.77
C LYS A 168 13.01 11.28 -10.75
N LYS A 169 13.30 10.66 -9.59
CA LYS A 169 14.47 9.81 -9.39
C LYS A 169 14.51 8.74 -10.49
N HIS A 170 13.41 8.04 -10.67
CA HIS A 170 13.35 6.94 -11.62
C HIS A 170 13.35 7.43 -13.06
N ALA A 171 12.65 8.50 -13.44
CA ALA A 171 12.68 9.05 -14.80
C ALA A 171 14.05 9.61 -15.25
N SER A 172 14.93 9.94 -14.29
CA SER A 172 16.31 10.39 -14.55
C SER A 172 17.37 9.29 -14.39
N SER A 173 16.96 8.09 -13.96
CA SER A 173 17.89 7.00 -13.69
C SER A 173 18.35 6.33 -14.98
N ARG A 174 19.52 5.69 -15.00
CA ARG A 174 20.01 5.02 -16.23
C ARG A 174 19.03 3.98 -16.78
N ASN A 175 18.35 3.27 -15.90
CA ASN A 175 17.43 2.18 -16.27
C ASN A 175 15.98 2.64 -16.37
N ASN A 176 15.64 3.83 -15.84
CA ASN A 176 14.29 4.35 -15.83
C ASN A 176 13.24 3.41 -15.23
N THR A 177 13.61 2.59 -14.24
CA THR A 177 12.74 1.52 -13.71
C THR A 177 12.75 1.40 -12.18
N TYR A 178 11.69 0.79 -11.61
CA TYR A 178 11.60 0.30 -10.22
C TYR A 178 10.63 -0.90 -10.08
N CYS A 179 10.71 -1.68 -9.00
CA CYS A 179 9.60 -2.50 -8.48
C CYS A 179 9.70 -2.60 -6.95
N CYS A 180 10.37 -3.66 -6.48
CA CYS A 180 10.58 -4.03 -5.09
C CYS A 180 12.07 -4.28 -4.84
N GLY A 181 12.46 -4.37 -3.57
CA GLY A 181 13.86 -4.63 -3.17
C GLY A 181 14.45 -5.93 -3.74
N TYR A 182 13.62 -6.91 -4.07
CA TYR A 182 14.06 -8.19 -4.63
C TYR A 182 14.51 -8.10 -6.10
N HIS A 183 13.97 -7.15 -6.86
CA HIS A 183 14.24 -7.01 -8.30
C HIS A 183 15.33 -5.98 -8.65
N GLU A 184 15.87 -5.23 -7.68
CA GLU A 184 16.80 -4.13 -7.98
C GLU A 184 18.19 -4.57 -8.46
N LYS A 185 18.64 -5.79 -8.16
CA LYS A 185 20.04 -6.19 -8.35
C LYS A 185 20.35 -6.77 -9.74
N ASN A 186 19.47 -7.60 -10.30
CA ASN A 186 19.81 -8.40 -11.49
C ASN A 186 18.78 -8.34 -12.62
N GLU A 187 17.51 -8.05 -12.33
CA GLU A 187 16.42 -8.24 -13.31
C GLU A 187 15.84 -6.93 -13.86
N GLY A 188 16.29 -5.79 -13.36
CA GLY A 188 15.69 -4.50 -13.64
C GLY A 188 14.32 -4.33 -12.97
N GLY A 189 13.88 -3.08 -12.89
CA GLY A 189 12.55 -2.79 -12.33
C GLY A 189 11.44 -3.14 -13.33
N LYS A 190 10.30 -3.59 -12.81
CA LYS A 190 9.12 -4.03 -13.57
C LYS A 190 8.17 -2.87 -13.94
N ILE A 191 8.39 -1.70 -13.36
CA ILE A 191 7.71 -0.45 -13.68
C ILE A 191 8.73 0.48 -14.30
N SER A 192 8.46 0.95 -15.53
CA SER A 192 9.24 2.00 -16.18
C SER A 192 8.64 3.38 -15.95
N VAL A 193 9.49 4.39 -15.84
CA VAL A 193 9.10 5.79 -15.65
C VAL A 193 9.73 6.66 -16.72
N THR A 194 8.91 7.46 -17.39
CA THR A 194 9.39 8.49 -18.32
C THR A 194 8.81 9.84 -17.96
N GLU A 195 9.64 10.88 -17.94
CA GLU A 195 9.18 12.28 -17.88
C GLU A 195 8.96 12.81 -19.29
N ASP A 196 7.84 13.49 -19.52
CA ASP A 196 7.57 14.19 -20.76
C ASP A 196 6.70 15.43 -20.47
N LYS A 197 6.46 16.25 -21.49
CA LYS A 197 5.78 17.54 -21.39
C LYS A 197 4.56 17.58 -22.30
N VAL A 198 3.50 18.21 -21.80
CA VAL A 198 2.32 18.57 -22.58
C VAL A 198 2.28 20.09 -22.73
N PHE A 199 1.93 20.56 -23.93
CA PHE A 199 1.88 21.97 -24.29
C PHE A 199 0.93 22.20 -25.46
N CYS A 200 0.60 23.45 -25.77
CA CYS A 200 -0.17 23.80 -26.96
C CYS A 200 0.73 23.76 -28.21
N ALA A 201 0.31 23.03 -29.25
CA ALA A 201 1.09 22.89 -30.49
C ALA A 201 0.80 23.98 -31.54
N GLN A 202 -0.06 24.96 -31.23
CA GLN A 202 -0.42 26.02 -32.17
C GLN A 202 0.79 26.91 -32.48
N LYS A 203 1.12 27.05 -33.77
CA LYS A 203 2.25 27.87 -34.23
C LYS A 203 2.09 29.32 -33.77
N GLY A 204 3.17 29.94 -33.31
CA GLY A 204 3.19 31.31 -32.81
C GLY A 204 2.75 31.48 -31.36
N HIS A 205 2.37 30.41 -30.66
CA HIS A 205 1.92 30.50 -29.27
C HIS A 205 3.03 30.08 -28.32
N ASN A 206 3.47 31.01 -27.45
CA ASN A 206 4.35 30.70 -26.34
C ASN A 206 3.54 30.16 -25.15
N SER A 207 3.02 28.93 -25.27
CA SER A 207 2.38 28.29 -24.10
C SER A 207 3.45 27.75 -23.14
N SER A 208 3.23 27.92 -21.83
CA SER A 208 3.95 27.11 -20.84
C SER A 208 3.71 25.62 -21.10
N SER A 209 4.62 24.77 -20.66
CA SER A 209 4.41 23.32 -20.66
C SER A 209 4.12 22.82 -19.25
N ALA A 210 3.43 21.69 -19.13
CA ALA A 210 3.29 20.94 -17.90
C ALA A 210 4.05 19.62 -18.02
N SER A 211 4.97 19.35 -17.08
CA SER A 211 5.60 18.03 -16.97
C SER A 211 4.60 17.02 -16.42
N TYR A 212 4.66 15.81 -16.96
CA TYR A 212 3.99 14.63 -16.43
C TYR A 212 4.97 13.45 -16.39
N TYR A 213 4.65 12.47 -15.54
CA TYR A 213 5.42 11.24 -15.43
C TYR A 213 4.52 10.07 -15.84
N LYS A 214 4.97 9.30 -16.83
CA LYS A 214 4.32 8.06 -17.24
C LYS A 214 4.96 6.90 -16.51
N HIS A 215 4.19 6.25 -15.65
CA HIS A 215 4.52 4.97 -15.03
C HIS A 215 3.85 3.87 -15.83
N PHE A 216 4.58 2.84 -16.26
CA PHE A 216 3.97 1.72 -16.97
C PHE A 216 4.64 0.39 -16.61
N ILE A 217 3.84 -0.66 -16.53
CA ILE A 217 4.35 -2.02 -16.33
C ILE A 217 4.99 -2.46 -17.65
N ASN A 218 6.30 -2.67 -17.63
CA ASN A 218 7.10 -2.97 -18.83
C ASN A 218 7.32 -4.48 -19.03
N SER A 219 6.94 -5.30 -18.04
CA SER A 219 7.20 -6.73 -17.99
C SER A 219 5.90 -7.51 -18.24
N PRO A 220 5.85 -8.39 -19.26
CA PRO A 220 4.72 -9.30 -19.46
C PRO A 220 4.47 -10.16 -18.21
N GLY A 221 3.21 -10.56 -17.97
CA GLY A 221 2.81 -11.35 -16.81
C GLY A 221 2.44 -10.49 -15.58
N PHE A 222 3.12 -9.35 -15.40
CA PHE A 222 2.92 -8.51 -14.23
C PHE A 222 1.57 -7.78 -14.22
N LYS A 223 0.99 -7.69 -13.02
CA LYS A 223 -0.29 -7.03 -12.72
C LYS A 223 -0.07 -5.80 -11.84
N LEU A 224 -0.97 -4.84 -11.90
CA LEU A 224 -0.98 -3.72 -10.96
C LEU A 224 -1.68 -4.16 -9.66
N ALA A 225 -0.95 -4.18 -8.55
CA ALA A 225 -1.51 -4.49 -7.23
C ALA A 225 -2.17 -3.26 -6.59
N ALA A 226 -1.47 -2.13 -6.64
CA ALA A 226 -1.90 -0.89 -6.01
C ALA A 226 -1.22 0.32 -6.64
N ILE A 227 -1.79 1.50 -6.39
CA ILE A 227 -1.18 2.79 -6.68
C ILE A 227 -1.07 3.54 -5.35
N LYS A 228 0.15 4.00 -5.01
CA LYS A 228 0.42 4.74 -3.77
C LYS A 228 1.15 6.05 -4.03
N TYR A 229 1.09 6.95 -3.06
CA TYR A 229 1.95 8.14 -2.99
C TYR A 229 2.13 8.57 -1.52
N TYR A 230 3.20 9.31 -1.24
CA TYR A 230 3.42 9.91 0.08
C TYR A 230 3.11 11.41 0.05
N ASN A 231 2.60 11.90 1.17
CA ASN A 231 2.52 13.33 1.41
C ASN A 231 3.92 13.83 1.72
N TYR A 232 4.40 14.82 0.97
CA TYR A 232 5.75 15.38 1.11
C TYR A 232 6.87 14.44 0.63
N ARG A 233 8.12 14.91 0.74
CA ARG A 233 9.34 14.21 0.29
C ARG A 233 9.77 13.03 1.16
N SER A 234 8.96 12.60 2.13
CA SER A 234 9.34 11.63 3.16
C SER A 234 8.42 10.41 3.19
N THR A 235 9.04 9.24 3.21
CA THR A 235 8.41 7.92 3.42
C THR A 235 8.02 7.68 4.89
N ASN A 236 8.33 8.62 5.79
CA ASN A 236 7.93 8.53 7.20
C ASN A 236 6.48 8.95 7.44
N THR A 237 5.78 9.40 6.39
CA THR A 237 4.35 9.68 6.47
C THR A 237 3.57 8.44 6.05
N PRO A 238 2.37 8.20 6.62
CA PRO A 238 1.52 7.12 6.15
C PRO A 238 1.28 7.26 4.65
N ARG A 239 1.55 6.20 3.88
CA ARG A 239 1.23 6.21 2.44
C ARG A 239 -0.24 6.48 2.21
N LYS A 240 -0.52 7.15 1.10
CA LYS A 240 -1.86 7.37 0.58
C LYS A 240 -2.09 6.42 -0.59
N ARG A 241 -3.25 5.78 -0.59
CA ARG A 241 -3.65 4.82 -1.61
C ARG A 241 -4.59 5.50 -2.59
N ILE A 242 -4.31 5.37 -3.88
CA ILE A 242 -5.24 5.79 -4.93
C ILE A 242 -6.16 4.61 -5.18
N THR A 243 -7.32 4.63 -4.51
CA THR A 243 -8.36 3.62 -4.71
C THR A 243 -9.21 4.02 -5.91
N THR A 244 -9.28 3.12 -6.88
CA THR A 244 -10.33 3.12 -7.89
C THR A 244 -10.93 1.71 -7.88
N SER A 245 -12.21 1.59 -8.22
CA SER A 245 -12.89 0.29 -8.23
C SER A 245 -12.16 -0.69 -9.16
N ARG A 246 -11.63 -1.79 -8.58
CA ARG A 246 -11.06 -2.99 -9.24
C ARG A 246 -10.16 -2.70 -10.45
N LEU A 247 -8.93 -2.24 -10.22
CA LEU A 247 -7.89 -2.14 -11.25
C LEU A 247 -7.17 -3.49 -11.39
N ASN A 248 -7.71 -4.38 -12.21
CA ASN A 248 -6.89 -5.44 -12.79
C ASN A 248 -6.24 -4.89 -14.08
N PHE A 249 -5.25 -5.57 -14.67
CA PHE A 249 -4.70 -5.33 -16.03
C PHE A 249 -3.46 -4.40 -16.15
N PRO A 250 -2.64 -4.55 -17.22
CA PRO A 250 -1.47 -3.73 -17.46
C PRO A 250 -1.88 -2.28 -17.70
N ILE A 251 -1.39 -1.41 -16.83
CA ILE A 251 -1.82 -0.01 -16.77
C ILE A 251 -0.59 0.87 -16.99
N SER A 252 -0.76 1.88 -17.86
CA SER A 252 0.06 3.09 -17.84
C SER A 252 -0.67 4.15 -17.01
N VAL A 253 0.00 4.72 -16.01
CA VAL A 253 -0.49 5.85 -15.24
C VAL A 253 0.31 7.09 -15.59
N TYR A 254 -0.38 8.15 -16.00
CA TYR A 254 0.22 9.44 -16.32
C TYR A 254 -0.10 10.41 -15.20
N ALA A 255 0.91 10.84 -14.44
CA ALA A 255 0.73 11.67 -13.26
C ALA A 255 1.20 13.11 -13.49
N PHE A 256 0.29 14.06 -13.21
CA PHE A 256 0.57 15.48 -13.07
C PHE A 256 0.65 15.84 -11.60
N TYR A 257 1.49 16.82 -11.26
CA TYR A 257 1.81 17.14 -9.88
C TYR A 257 1.48 18.58 -9.52
N SER A 258 0.90 18.76 -8.34
CA SER A 258 0.71 20.07 -7.71
C SER A 258 2.05 20.74 -7.35
N SER A 259 1.98 22.04 -7.04
CA SER A 259 3.08 22.80 -6.42
C SER A 259 3.53 22.18 -5.09
N LYS A 260 2.65 21.51 -4.35
CA LYS A 260 2.94 20.78 -3.10
C LYS A 260 3.51 19.37 -3.33
N GLU A 261 3.93 19.05 -4.56
CA GLU A 261 4.52 17.76 -4.96
C GLU A 261 3.60 16.53 -4.86
N LYS A 262 2.30 16.72 -4.59
CA LYS A 262 1.30 15.64 -4.62
C LYS A 262 0.76 15.42 -6.03
N PRO A 263 0.42 14.17 -6.44
CA PRO A 263 -0.35 13.92 -7.64
C PRO A 263 -1.65 14.75 -7.63
N ALA A 264 -1.86 15.57 -8.66
CA ALA A 264 -2.99 16.48 -8.79
C ALA A 264 -4.06 15.94 -9.76
N LEU A 265 -3.61 15.25 -10.79
CA LEU A 265 -4.44 14.69 -11.85
C LEU A 265 -3.69 13.48 -12.40
N ILE A 266 -4.38 12.36 -12.58
CA ILE A 266 -3.83 11.16 -13.21
C ILE A 266 -4.69 10.74 -14.40
N TYR A 267 -4.06 10.19 -15.43
CA TYR A 267 -4.76 9.45 -16.47
C TYR A 267 -4.38 7.97 -16.36
N ILE A 268 -5.38 7.10 -16.30
CA ILE A 268 -5.21 5.65 -16.31
C ILE A 268 -5.49 5.17 -17.74
N ASP A 269 -4.49 4.53 -18.36
CA ASP A 269 -4.61 3.86 -19.64
C ASP A 269 -4.32 2.36 -19.47
N ASP A 270 -5.36 1.55 -19.57
CA ASP A 270 -5.30 0.11 -19.33
C ASP A 270 -5.23 -0.72 -20.64
N GLY A 271 -5.24 -0.04 -21.79
CA GLY A 271 -5.21 -0.64 -23.13
C GLY A 271 -6.40 -1.52 -23.51
N LYS A 272 -7.27 -1.94 -22.58
CA LYS A 272 -8.29 -2.99 -22.81
C LYS A 272 -9.69 -2.67 -22.29
N GLN A 273 -9.86 -2.00 -21.14
CA GLN A 273 -11.18 -1.79 -20.53
C GLN A 273 -11.58 -0.30 -20.49
N ASN A 274 -12.70 0.00 -21.14
CA ASN A 274 -13.19 1.37 -21.22
C ASN A 274 -13.77 1.90 -19.89
N ASN A 275 -14.09 1.03 -18.93
CA ASN A 275 -14.72 1.41 -17.67
C ASN A 275 -13.74 2.09 -16.69
N ILE A 276 -12.49 1.61 -16.61
CA ILE A 276 -11.45 2.19 -15.74
C ILE A 276 -10.59 3.25 -16.44
N LYS A 277 -10.57 3.24 -17.77
CA LYS A 277 -9.82 4.22 -18.55
C LYS A 277 -10.34 5.65 -18.35
N GLY A 278 -9.41 6.59 -18.17
CA GLY A 278 -9.72 8.01 -18.14
C GLY A 278 -8.97 8.81 -17.09
N TRP A 279 -9.46 10.04 -16.90
CA TRP A 279 -8.90 11.01 -15.97
C TRP A 279 -9.47 10.83 -14.58
N TYR A 280 -8.61 10.88 -13.57
CA TYR A 280 -8.96 10.85 -12.17
C TYR A 280 -8.27 11.98 -11.43
N ARG A 281 -8.96 12.55 -10.44
CA ARG A 281 -8.44 13.62 -9.57
C ARG A 281 -8.71 13.28 -8.11
N SER A 282 -7.86 13.77 -7.23
CA SER A 282 -8.08 13.64 -5.79
C SER A 282 -9.36 14.37 -5.37
N ASN A 283 -10.05 13.82 -4.36
CA ASN A 283 -11.17 14.50 -3.74
C ASN A 283 -10.67 15.76 -2.98
N ARG A 284 -11.49 16.81 -2.88
CA ARG A 284 -11.18 18.01 -2.09
C ARG A 284 -11.27 17.75 -0.58
N HIS A 285 -12.06 16.76 -0.16
CA HIS A 285 -12.33 16.47 1.25
C HIS A 285 -11.26 15.63 1.96
N GLY A 286 -10.16 15.28 1.29
CA GLY A 286 -9.00 14.67 1.93
C GLY A 286 -8.27 13.64 1.07
N ASP A 287 -7.03 13.36 1.46
CA ASP A 287 -6.13 12.42 0.76
C ASP A 287 -6.53 10.94 0.95
N GLU A 288 -7.52 10.65 1.80
CA GLU A 288 -7.96 9.27 2.12
C GLU A 288 -9.21 8.83 1.36
N GLN A 289 -9.85 9.75 0.63
CA GLN A 289 -11.05 9.45 -0.15
C GLN A 289 -10.72 8.92 -1.54
N SER A 290 -11.66 8.14 -2.10
CA SER A 290 -11.57 7.62 -3.47
C SER A 290 -11.40 8.75 -4.49
N TRP A 291 -10.56 8.49 -5.48
CA TRP A 291 -10.30 9.44 -6.55
C TRP A 291 -11.51 9.54 -7.49
N LEU A 292 -11.87 10.77 -7.86
CA LEU A 292 -13.06 11.04 -8.66
C LEU A 292 -12.72 11.05 -10.16
N LYS A 293 -13.55 10.38 -10.95
CA LYS A 293 -13.44 10.38 -12.42
C LYS A 293 -13.73 11.79 -12.95
N SER A 294 -12.92 12.27 -13.90
CA SER A 294 -12.95 13.66 -14.41
C SER A 294 -13.14 13.71 -15.93
N ASN A 295 -13.81 12.71 -16.50
CA ASN A 295 -13.87 12.51 -17.94
C ASN A 295 -14.69 13.56 -18.70
N LYS A 296 -15.74 14.14 -18.09
CA LYS A 296 -16.65 15.08 -18.77
C LYS A 296 -15.88 16.31 -19.32
N GLN A 297 -15.07 16.96 -18.48
CA GLN A 297 -14.32 18.16 -18.86
C GLN A 297 -13.10 17.87 -19.76
N LEU A 298 -12.42 16.74 -19.55
CA LEU A 298 -11.19 16.40 -20.27
C LEU A 298 -11.44 15.49 -21.49
N LYS A 299 -12.67 15.49 -22.01
CA LYS A 299 -13.07 14.69 -23.17
C LYS A 299 -12.19 15.03 -24.38
N GLY A 300 -11.60 14.01 -24.99
CA GLY A 300 -10.71 14.17 -26.16
C GLY A 300 -9.27 14.56 -25.83
N ILE A 301 -8.92 14.80 -24.57
CA ILE A 301 -7.53 14.99 -24.14
C ILE A 301 -7.01 13.64 -23.66
N LYS A 302 -6.09 13.03 -24.40
CA LYS A 302 -5.54 11.70 -24.11
C LYS A 302 -4.01 11.73 -24.22
N PRO A 303 -3.30 10.76 -23.62
CA PRO A 303 -1.83 10.72 -23.70
C PRO A 303 -1.26 10.79 -25.12
N ASN A 304 -1.90 10.11 -26.08
CA ASN A 304 -1.47 10.15 -27.48
C ASN A 304 -1.67 11.51 -28.17
N THR A 305 -2.45 12.43 -27.58
CA THR A 305 -2.66 13.79 -28.10
C THR A 305 -1.80 14.85 -27.39
N PHE A 306 -1.04 14.51 -26.35
CA PHE A 306 -0.30 15.48 -25.53
C PHE A 306 0.70 16.34 -26.31
N LYS A 307 1.25 15.82 -27.41
CA LYS A 307 2.20 16.57 -28.26
C LYS A 307 1.52 17.53 -29.24
N ASN A 308 0.21 17.43 -29.41
CA ASN A 308 -0.56 18.12 -30.43
C ASN A 308 -1.87 18.71 -29.86
N LEU A 309 -1.85 19.26 -28.65
CA LEU A 309 -3.06 19.87 -28.09
C LEU A 309 -3.38 21.19 -28.80
N THR A 310 -4.67 21.38 -29.09
CA THR A 310 -5.21 22.68 -29.51
C THR A 310 -5.19 23.67 -28.34
N CYS A 311 -5.27 24.99 -28.60
CA CYS A 311 -5.39 25.98 -27.52
C CYS A 311 -6.60 25.72 -26.63
N GLN A 312 -7.72 25.25 -27.19
CA GLN A 312 -8.91 24.93 -26.42
C GLN A 312 -8.64 23.78 -25.45
N GLN A 313 -8.08 22.67 -25.94
CA GLN A 313 -7.69 21.53 -25.10
C GLN A 313 -6.66 21.90 -24.03
N TRP A 314 -5.64 22.68 -24.41
CA TRP A 314 -4.64 23.19 -23.46
C TRP A 314 -5.29 24.05 -22.37
N THR A 315 -6.20 24.95 -22.74
CA THR A 315 -6.93 25.80 -21.80
C THR A 315 -7.74 24.96 -20.83
N THR A 316 -8.47 23.96 -21.34
CA THR A 316 -9.25 23.03 -20.49
C THR A 316 -8.38 22.25 -19.52
N LEU A 317 -7.27 21.66 -19.99
CA LEU A 317 -6.32 20.94 -19.12
C LEU A 317 -5.74 21.87 -18.05
N ARG A 318 -5.34 23.07 -18.45
CA ARG A 318 -4.84 24.11 -17.53
C ARG A 318 -5.86 24.45 -16.46
N GLU A 319 -7.12 24.70 -16.80
CA GLU A 319 -8.13 25.07 -15.79
C GLU A 319 -8.33 23.96 -14.75
N VAL A 320 -8.34 22.69 -15.19
CA VAL A 320 -8.41 21.55 -14.26
C VAL A 320 -7.18 21.50 -13.35
N LEU A 321 -5.98 21.70 -13.90
CA LEU A 321 -4.73 21.70 -13.15
C LEU A 321 -4.61 22.92 -12.21
N LYS A 322 -5.09 24.09 -12.63
CA LYS A 322 -5.13 25.33 -11.84
C LYS A 322 -6.00 25.18 -10.61
N LYS A 323 -7.19 24.57 -10.74
CA LYS A 323 -8.08 24.20 -9.62
C LYS A 323 -7.40 23.24 -8.61
N ARG A 324 -6.24 22.66 -8.96
CA ARG A 324 -5.44 21.75 -8.14
C ARG A 324 -4.07 22.33 -7.75
N GLY A 325 -3.90 23.65 -7.86
CA GLY A 325 -2.69 24.35 -7.42
C GLY A 325 -1.50 24.20 -8.35
N VAL A 326 -1.74 23.92 -9.64
CA VAL A 326 -0.74 23.96 -10.71
C VAL A 326 -0.98 25.20 -11.56
N ASN A 327 -0.11 26.21 -11.42
CA ASN A 327 -0.21 27.45 -12.18
C ASN A 327 0.53 27.31 -13.51
N LEU A 328 -0.21 27.37 -14.62
CA LEU A 328 0.33 27.36 -15.98
C LEU A 328 -0.11 28.63 -16.72
N LEU A 329 0.69 29.08 -17.68
CA LEU A 329 0.38 30.23 -18.51
C LEU A 329 -0.76 29.93 -19.49
N ALA A 330 -1.49 30.97 -19.85
CA ALA A 330 -2.54 30.90 -20.85
C ALA A 330 -2.00 30.57 -22.24
N CYS A 331 -2.87 29.99 -23.08
CA CYS A 331 -2.72 30.15 -24.51
C CYS A 331 -3.02 31.62 -24.81
N THR A 332 -2.02 32.49 -24.82
CA THR A 332 -2.16 33.77 -25.49
C THR A 332 -2.19 33.45 -26.97
N GLN A 333 -3.39 33.47 -27.56
CA GLN A 333 -3.42 33.75 -28.98
C GLN A 333 -2.73 35.10 -29.10
N ASP A 334 -1.68 35.20 -29.91
CA ASP A 334 -1.37 36.50 -30.46
C ASP A 334 -2.67 36.90 -31.14
N VAL A 335 -3.44 37.75 -30.44
CA VAL A 335 -4.49 38.54 -31.04
C VAL A 335 -3.67 39.34 -32.02
N ASN A 336 -3.54 38.78 -33.22
CA ASN A 336 -2.98 39.44 -34.37
C ASN A 336 -3.81 40.70 -34.38
N LYS A 337 -3.21 41.79 -33.90
CA LYS A 337 -3.73 43.13 -34.07
C LYS A 337 -3.84 43.22 -35.57
N GLN A 338 -5.03 42.90 -36.07
CA GLN A 338 -5.44 43.32 -37.38
C GLN A 338 -5.12 44.82 -37.35
N PRO A 339 -4.19 45.32 -38.18
CA PRO A 339 -3.87 46.73 -38.14
C PRO A 339 -5.20 47.44 -38.31
N ASP A 340 -5.53 48.26 -37.32
CA ASP A 340 -6.76 49.02 -37.18
C ASP A 340 -6.78 50.15 -38.22
N SER A 341 -6.69 49.74 -39.48
CA SER A 341 -6.80 50.58 -40.65
C SER A 341 -8.20 50.34 -41.19
N GLN A 342 -9.01 51.38 -41.05
CA GLN A 342 -10.42 51.49 -41.46
C GLN A 342 -11.48 51.08 -40.43
N ARG A 343 -11.68 51.94 -39.44
CA ARG A 343 -13.03 52.52 -39.21
C ARG A 343 -12.94 53.90 -38.56
N GLN A 344 -12.85 54.92 -39.41
CA GLN A 344 -13.50 56.21 -39.14
C GLN A 344 -15.01 55.99 -39.25
N ALA A 345 -15.76 56.34 -38.21
CA ALA A 345 -17.01 57.09 -38.26
C ALA A 345 -17.66 57.05 -36.87
N GLU A 346 -17.29 58.07 -36.11
CA GLU A 346 -17.97 58.64 -34.96
C GLU A 346 -19.46 58.87 -35.26
N VAL A 347 -20.36 58.25 -34.48
CA VAL A 347 -21.72 58.75 -34.21
C VAL A 347 -22.07 58.42 -32.76
N ASP A 348 -22.06 59.46 -31.93
CA ASP A 348 -22.76 59.58 -30.65
C ASP A 348 -24.27 59.72 -30.92
N PRO A 349 -25.18 59.10 -30.13
CA PRO A 349 -25.70 59.83 -28.97
C PRO A 349 -25.98 58.96 -27.72
N GLN A 350 -25.72 59.63 -26.59
CA GLN A 350 -26.25 59.51 -25.23
C GLN A 350 -27.58 58.75 -24.97
N GLN A 351 -27.62 58.23 -23.72
CA GLN A 351 -28.76 58.06 -22.79
C GLN A 351 -29.64 56.79 -22.86
N GLU A 352 -29.46 55.89 -21.88
CA GLU A 352 -30.43 55.55 -20.80
C GLU A 352 -29.82 54.43 -19.93
N LEU A 353 -29.37 54.69 -18.70
CA LEU A 353 -30.13 54.55 -17.43
C LEU A 353 -30.69 53.14 -17.15
N GLY A 354 -29.86 52.34 -16.48
CA GLY A 354 -30.23 51.57 -15.28
C GLY A 354 -30.83 50.18 -15.47
N GLN A 355 -30.09 49.14 -15.06
CA GLN A 355 -30.68 48.02 -14.33
C GLN A 355 -29.64 47.14 -13.61
N THR A 356 -29.83 47.09 -12.30
CA THR A 356 -29.59 46.03 -11.30
C THR A 356 -28.64 44.87 -11.62
N VAL A 357 -27.62 44.79 -10.75
CA VAL A 357 -26.72 43.66 -10.53
C VAL A 357 -27.46 42.63 -9.67
N ASP A 358 -27.84 41.50 -10.26
CA ASP A 358 -28.11 40.27 -9.52
C ASP A 358 -26.90 39.35 -9.65
N GLN A 359 -26.29 39.09 -8.50
CA GLN A 359 -25.13 38.25 -8.30
C GLN A 359 -25.63 36.82 -8.06
N GLU A 360 -25.82 36.05 -9.12
CA GLU A 360 -26.03 34.60 -9.01
C GLU A 360 -24.69 33.90 -8.79
N GLU A 361 -24.41 33.57 -7.53
CA GLU A 361 -23.44 32.54 -7.17
C GLU A 361 -24.03 31.18 -7.56
N GLY A 362 -23.59 30.65 -8.70
CA GLY A 362 -23.88 29.29 -9.13
C GLY A 362 -23.12 28.27 -8.29
N GLU A 363 -23.76 27.79 -7.21
CA GLU A 363 -23.40 26.54 -6.55
C GLU A 363 -23.76 25.37 -7.49
N GLU A 364 -22.76 24.79 -8.16
CA GLU A 364 -22.91 23.51 -8.84
C GLU A 364 -23.01 22.39 -7.79
N GLU A 365 -24.24 22.11 -7.34
CA GLU A 365 -24.60 20.86 -6.67
C GLU A 365 -24.49 19.70 -7.67
N ASP A 366 -23.46 18.87 -7.52
CA ASP A 366 -23.40 17.53 -8.14
C ASP A 366 -24.35 16.59 -7.36
N SER A 367 -25.65 16.68 -7.62
CA SER A 367 -26.67 15.69 -7.20
C SER A 367 -27.00 14.76 -8.38
N GLU A 368 -26.20 13.70 -8.56
CA GLU A 368 -26.61 12.55 -9.37
C GLU A 368 -27.31 11.53 -8.44
N GLU A 369 -28.61 11.71 -8.19
CA GLU A 369 -29.51 10.61 -7.79
C GLU A 369 -29.72 9.72 -9.02
N GLY A 370 -29.24 8.48 -8.93
CA GLY A 370 -29.53 7.45 -9.93
C GLY A 370 -30.91 6.85 -9.67
N GLU A 371 -31.88 7.17 -10.52
CA GLU A 371 -33.12 6.40 -10.70
C GLU A 371 -32.76 4.94 -11.03
N LEU A 372 -33.08 4.04 -10.09
CA LEU A 372 -33.19 2.61 -10.34
C LEU A 372 -34.52 2.36 -11.06
N LEU A 373 -34.45 1.99 -12.34
CA LEU A 373 -35.57 1.41 -13.06
C LEU A 373 -35.85 0.02 -12.49
N ASP A 374 -36.99 -0.07 -11.81
CA ASP A 374 -37.67 -1.27 -11.38
C ASP A 374 -38.41 -1.87 -12.59
N GLU A 375 -37.79 -2.84 -13.25
CA GLU A 375 -38.49 -3.73 -14.19
C GLU A 375 -38.93 -4.95 -13.40
N GLY A 376 -40.23 -4.97 -13.07
CA GLY A 376 -40.92 -6.18 -12.68
C GLY A 376 -41.07 -7.09 -13.88
N ASP A 377 -40.90 -8.39 -13.65
CA ASP A 377 -41.60 -9.42 -14.39
C ASP A 377 -41.99 -10.53 -13.41
N GLU A 378 -43.28 -10.82 -13.47
CA GLU A 378 -44.01 -11.89 -12.82
C GLU A 378 -43.50 -13.24 -13.36
N ASP A 379 -43.37 -14.25 -12.50
CA ASP A 379 -43.81 -15.59 -12.86
C ASP A 379 -44.03 -16.43 -11.60
N GLU A 380 -45.23 -16.99 -11.60
CA GLU A 380 -45.82 -17.91 -10.64
C GLU A 380 -45.06 -19.24 -10.64
N ASP A 381 -44.88 -19.86 -9.47
CA ASP A 381 -45.13 -21.29 -9.34
C ASP A 381 -45.20 -21.71 -7.86
N ALA A 382 -46.28 -22.44 -7.58
CA ALA A 382 -46.62 -23.02 -6.30
C ALA A 382 -45.75 -24.25 -5.98
N GLU A 383 -45.47 -24.50 -4.71
CA GLU A 383 -46.02 -25.65 -3.95
C GLU A 383 -45.35 -25.84 -2.57
N ASP A 384 -46.18 -26.32 -1.64
CA ASP A 384 -45.90 -27.08 -0.42
C ASP A 384 -45.15 -26.47 0.79
N GLY A 385 -45.97 -26.05 1.78
CA GLY A 385 -45.61 -26.01 3.20
C GLY A 385 -45.55 -27.42 3.83
N PRO A 386 -45.06 -27.56 5.09
CA PRO A 386 -45.95 -27.42 6.25
C PRO A 386 -45.21 -26.93 7.54
N PRO A 387 -45.80 -27.06 8.76
CA PRO A 387 -46.64 -26.09 9.41
C PRO A 387 -45.98 -25.39 10.62
N ALA A 388 -46.55 -24.23 10.97
CA ALA A 388 -46.19 -23.37 12.08
C ALA A 388 -46.45 -24.01 13.47
N LEU A 389 -45.50 -23.80 14.39
CA LEU A 389 -45.68 -23.97 15.83
C LEU A 389 -45.89 -22.59 16.49
N ASN A 390 -47.02 -22.47 17.19
CA ASN A 390 -47.37 -21.38 18.09
C ASN A 390 -46.44 -21.35 19.31
N SER A 391 -45.95 -20.17 19.68
CA SER A 391 -45.90 -19.77 21.09
C SER A 391 -45.89 -18.26 21.24
N SER A 392 -46.99 -17.77 21.81
CA SER A 392 -47.14 -16.48 22.46
C SER A 392 -46.13 -16.30 23.59
N ASP A 393 -45.49 -15.12 23.68
CA ASP A 393 -45.23 -14.49 24.96
C ASP A 393 -45.16 -12.96 24.83
N LYS A 394 -46.07 -12.30 25.53
CA LYS A 394 -46.15 -10.86 25.70
C LYS A 394 -45.12 -10.44 26.74
N ALA A 395 -44.11 -9.68 26.34
CA ALA A 395 -43.23 -8.97 27.26
C ALA A 395 -43.52 -7.45 27.26
N SER A 396 -43.65 -6.94 28.47
CA SER A 396 -44.10 -5.63 28.90
C SER A 396 -43.25 -4.45 28.38
N SER A 397 -43.91 -3.50 27.72
CA SER A 397 -43.42 -2.15 27.45
C SER A 397 -43.49 -1.29 28.71
N ARG A 398 -42.37 -1.16 29.42
CA ARG A 398 -42.10 -0.15 30.47
C ARG A 398 -40.59 -0.05 30.66
N ASP A 399 -39.87 0.66 29.78
CA ASP A 399 -38.49 1.12 30.08
C ASP A 399 -37.96 2.29 29.21
N TYR A 400 -38.78 2.91 28.36
CA TYR A 400 -38.32 3.99 27.47
C TYR A 400 -38.44 5.42 28.03
N ALA A 401 -38.79 5.60 29.31
CA ALA A 401 -38.97 6.94 29.90
C ALA A 401 -37.75 7.46 30.72
N LYS A 402 -36.65 6.70 30.83
CA LYS A 402 -35.47 7.09 31.64
C LYS A 402 -34.27 7.61 30.85
N ILE A 403 -34.33 7.64 29.52
CA ILE A 403 -33.18 8.01 28.67
C ILE A 403 -33.12 9.53 28.40
N ASP A 404 -34.25 10.23 28.48
CA ASP A 404 -34.28 11.68 28.20
C ASP A 404 -33.90 12.55 29.41
N GLU A 405 -33.98 12.03 30.64
CA GLU A 405 -33.58 12.75 31.86
C GLU A 405 -32.03 12.80 32.02
N VAL A 406 -31.32 11.80 31.48
CA VAL A 406 -29.84 11.73 31.53
C VAL A 406 -29.20 12.68 30.50
N LYS A 407 -29.88 12.99 29.39
CA LYS A 407 -29.36 13.91 28.36
C LYS A 407 -29.37 15.38 28.80
N VAL A 408 -30.24 15.75 29.73
CA VAL A 408 -30.31 17.12 30.25
C VAL A 408 -29.16 17.39 31.23
N GLN A 409 -28.86 16.46 32.14
CA GLN A 409 -27.75 16.63 33.10
C GLN A 409 -26.36 16.67 32.45
N VAL A 410 -26.14 15.94 31.35
CA VAL A 410 -24.85 15.96 30.63
C VAL A 410 -24.65 17.29 29.88
N ARG A 411 -25.72 17.97 29.45
CA ARG A 411 -25.62 19.24 28.73
C ARG A 411 -25.26 20.40 29.67
N ASP A 412 -25.82 20.39 30.88
CA ASP A 412 -25.54 21.42 31.90
C ASP A 412 -24.11 21.30 32.44
N THR A 413 -23.61 20.06 32.60
CA THR A 413 -22.23 19.82 33.09
C THR A 413 -21.15 20.23 32.08
N LEU A 414 -21.44 20.19 30.77
CA LEU A 414 -20.50 20.58 29.71
C LEU A 414 -20.47 22.09 29.45
N SER A 415 -21.52 22.82 29.82
CA SER A 415 -21.52 24.29 29.76
C SER A 415 -20.59 24.90 30.81
N ASP A 416 -20.47 24.29 31.99
CA ASP A 416 -19.65 24.82 33.09
C ASP A 416 -18.14 24.61 32.86
N ILE A 417 -17.75 23.54 32.16
CA ILE A 417 -16.33 23.27 31.82
C ILE A 417 -15.81 24.25 30.75
N GLY A 418 -16.70 24.78 29.90
CA GLY A 418 -16.36 25.74 28.85
C GLY A 418 -15.93 27.13 29.37
N SER A 419 -16.15 27.44 30.64
CA SER A 419 -15.83 28.75 31.24
C SER A 419 -14.47 28.84 31.94
N ILE A 420 -13.75 27.72 32.09
CA ILE A 420 -12.50 27.64 32.88
C ILE A 420 -11.23 27.67 31.99
N LEU A 421 -11.36 27.67 30.66
CA LEU A 421 -10.21 27.57 29.74
C LEU A 421 -10.13 28.68 28.68
N SER A 422 -10.39 29.94 29.06
CA SER A 422 -9.93 31.09 28.29
C SER A 422 -8.99 31.95 29.14
N ASP A 423 -7.82 32.22 28.55
CA ASP A 423 -6.77 33.16 28.96
C ASP A 423 -5.69 32.63 29.92
N GLY A 424 -4.50 32.33 29.36
CA GLY A 424 -3.26 32.43 30.13
C GLY A 424 -2.17 31.35 29.99
N LEU A 425 -2.21 30.44 29.01
CA LEU A 425 -1.21 29.34 28.95
C LEU A 425 -0.56 29.09 27.59
N LEU A 426 -0.56 30.08 26.69
CA LEU A 426 0.10 29.97 25.37
C LEU A 426 1.42 30.76 25.24
N TYR A 427 1.84 31.50 26.27
CA TYR A 427 3.04 32.35 26.20
C TYR A 427 4.27 31.85 26.97
N ALA A 428 4.18 30.72 27.69
CA ALA A 428 5.29 30.20 28.50
C ALA A 428 6.06 29.01 27.87
N VAL A 429 5.61 28.46 26.74
CA VAL A 429 6.18 27.23 26.17
C VAL A 429 7.15 27.48 25.00
N LEU A 430 7.23 28.71 24.48
CA LEU A 430 8.05 29.01 23.28
C LEU A 430 9.46 29.56 23.56
N ASN A 431 9.96 29.55 24.80
CA ASN A 431 11.28 30.13 25.14
C ASN A 431 12.31 29.15 25.75
N LEU A 432 12.20 27.84 25.50
CA LEU A 432 13.08 26.84 26.15
C LEU A 432 13.98 26.01 25.24
N PHE A 433 14.34 26.45 24.03
CA PHE A 433 15.45 25.82 23.29
C PHE A 433 16.25 26.83 22.45
N SER A 434 17.22 27.47 23.10
CA SER A 434 18.44 27.97 22.44
C SER A 434 19.62 27.61 23.34
N TYR A 435 20.40 26.61 22.96
CA TYR A 435 21.73 26.40 23.52
C TYR A 435 22.70 26.02 22.39
N ASP A 436 23.69 26.90 22.22
CA ASP A 436 24.87 26.76 21.38
C ASP A 436 25.75 25.58 21.82
N TYR A 437 26.40 24.93 20.85
CA TYR A 437 27.61 24.15 21.12
C TYR A 437 28.67 24.45 20.05
N SER A 438 29.76 25.07 20.50
CA SER A 438 30.95 25.46 19.74
C SER A 438 32.20 24.92 20.44
N GLY A 439 33.11 24.29 19.65
CA GLY A 439 34.51 23.98 19.98
C GLY A 439 34.75 22.87 21.01
N SER A 440 35.87 22.15 21.08
CA SER A 440 37.12 22.08 20.33
C SER A 440 37.91 20.84 20.81
N GLN A 441 38.94 20.45 20.05
CA GLN A 441 39.86 19.33 20.24
C GLN A 441 40.59 19.24 21.61
N ALA A 442 41.02 18.03 21.99
CA ALA A 442 42.33 17.76 22.60
C ALA A 442 42.74 16.26 22.47
N LYS A 443 44.06 16.05 22.36
CA LYS A 443 44.82 14.80 22.18
C LYS A 443 45.29 14.19 23.53
N GLU A 444 45.90 12.99 23.40
CA GLU A 444 46.79 12.25 24.32
C GLU A 444 46.08 11.35 25.37
N GLY A 445 46.52 10.13 25.71
CA GLY A 445 47.66 9.31 25.29
C GLY A 445 47.71 7.97 26.07
N LEU A 446 48.46 7.01 25.51
CA LEU A 446 49.29 5.94 26.12
C LEU A 446 48.79 4.89 27.17
N TYR A 447 49.40 3.69 27.04
CA TYR A 447 49.51 2.49 27.90
C TYR A 447 48.31 1.51 27.91
N GLY A 448 48.46 0.18 27.80
CA GLY A 448 49.64 -0.69 27.76
C GLY A 448 49.28 -2.15 27.39
N ALA A 449 50.32 -2.94 27.10
CA ALA A 449 50.29 -4.40 26.96
C ALA A 449 50.14 -5.10 28.34
N PRO A 450 49.71 -6.38 28.40
CA PRO A 450 50.63 -7.54 28.28
C PRO A 450 49.96 -8.68 27.46
N GLY A 451 50.52 -9.83 27.10
CA GLY A 451 51.73 -10.59 27.41
C GLY A 451 51.40 -12.07 27.12
N GLU A 452 52.33 -12.77 26.49
CA GLU A 452 52.54 -14.24 26.35
C GLU A 452 51.40 -15.25 26.57
N THR A 453 51.31 -16.26 25.69
CA THR A 453 51.75 -17.64 26.02
C THR A 453 51.61 -18.60 24.82
N THR A 454 52.49 -19.60 24.84
CA THR A 454 52.88 -20.55 23.80
C THR A 454 52.22 -21.93 23.94
N GLY A 455 51.74 -22.51 22.82
CA GLY A 455 51.66 -23.95 22.48
C GLY A 455 50.67 -24.86 23.23
N PRO A 456 50.53 -26.17 22.85
CA PRO A 456 51.04 -26.86 21.65
C PRO A 456 49.95 -27.67 20.86
N ASP A 457 50.38 -28.26 19.74
CA ASP A 457 49.67 -29.14 18.79
C ASP A 457 48.97 -30.38 19.40
N PRO A 458 48.11 -31.05 18.60
CA PRO A 458 48.42 -32.45 18.31
C PRO A 458 48.20 -32.89 16.85
N VAL A 459 49.27 -33.47 16.30
CA VAL A 459 49.39 -34.75 15.59
C VAL A 459 48.11 -35.53 15.22
N GLY A 460 48.00 -35.90 13.94
CA GLY A 460 47.78 -37.29 13.54
C GLY A 460 46.62 -37.57 12.56
N GLY A 461 46.93 -38.17 11.41
CA GLY A 461 45.98 -39.02 10.68
C GLY A 461 46.08 -39.01 9.15
N GLU A 462 47.04 -39.76 8.61
CA GLU A 462 47.04 -40.22 7.21
C GLU A 462 45.84 -41.15 6.95
N SER A 463 45.20 -41.05 5.78
CA SER A 463 44.62 -42.22 5.10
C SER A 463 44.36 -41.92 3.62
N SER A 464 44.76 -42.88 2.81
CA SER A 464 44.87 -42.95 1.36
C SER A 464 43.54 -43.10 0.60
N GLU A 465 43.50 -42.53 -0.61
CA GLU A 465 42.74 -42.97 -1.81
C GLU A 465 43.11 -44.42 -2.23
N PRO A 466 42.47 -45.14 -3.21
CA PRO A 466 41.83 -44.61 -4.42
C PRO A 466 40.63 -45.40 -5.07
N THR A 467 40.17 -44.83 -6.20
CA THR A 467 39.79 -45.50 -7.48
C THR A 467 38.31 -45.66 -7.89
N SER A 468 38.10 -45.32 -9.17
CA SER A 468 37.08 -45.77 -10.14
C SER A 468 35.76 -45.00 -10.13
N GLY A 469 35.29 -44.34 -11.19
CA GLY A 469 35.47 -44.59 -12.62
C GLY A 469 34.13 -45.06 -13.20
N SER A 470 33.43 -44.22 -13.96
CA SER A 470 32.46 -44.63 -14.98
C SER A 470 32.04 -43.46 -15.86
N ALA A 471 32.38 -43.58 -17.14
CA ALA A 471 31.95 -42.73 -18.22
C ALA A 471 30.51 -43.05 -18.63
N PHE A 472 29.75 -42.04 -19.04
CA PHE A 472 28.61 -42.23 -19.94
C PHE A 472 28.64 -41.21 -21.06
N THR A 473 28.70 -41.77 -22.26
CA THR A 473 28.67 -41.19 -23.59
C THR A 473 27.28 -40.66 -23.91
N TYR A 474 27.13 -39.45 -24.45
CA TYR A 474 26.00 -39.13 -25.34
C TYR A 474 26.40 -38.20 -26.49
N THR A 475 26.25 -38.80 -27.66
CA THR A 475 26.04 -38.39 -29.04
C THR A 475 26.08 -36.89 -29.43
N ARG A 476 27.02 -36.63 -30.33
CA ARG A 476 27.22 -35.44 -31.18
C ARG A 476 26.40 -35.56 -32.46
N THR A 477 25.74 -34.50 -32.92
CA THR A 477 25.29 -34.33 -34.31
C THR A 477 25.47 -32.86 -34.72
N GLN A 478 26.37 -32.66 -35.69
CA GLN A 478 26.38 -31.77 -36.89
C GLN A 478 25.76 -30.36 -36.79
N GLN A 479 26.26 -29.27 -37.38
CA GLN A 479 27.27 -28.98 -38.42
C GLN A 479 27.34 -27.43 -38.55
N LEU A 480 28.52 -26.82 -38.77
CA LEU A 480 28.96 -26.08 -39.98
C LEU A 480 29.12 -24.54 -39.85
N GLN A 481 30.19 -24.05 -40.50
CA GLN A 481 30.62 -22.67 -40.83
C GLN A 481 31.26 -21.85 -39.68
N GLY A 482 32.41 -21.18 -39.78
CA GLY A 482 33.40 -20.95 -40.84
C GLY A 482 34.22 -19.67 -40.51
N GLY A 483 35.56 -19.71 -40.63
CA GLY A 483 36.45 -18.53 -40.89
C GLY A 483 36.98 -17.64 -39.73
N HIS A 484 38.21 -17.92 -39.25
CA HIS A 484 39.45 -17.08 -39.14
C HIS A 484 39.40 -15.51 -38.99
N PRO A 485 40.44 -14.79 -38.47
CA PRO A 485 41.44 -15.03 -37.40
C PRO A 485 41.51 -13.94 -36.29
N ASP A 486 42.22 -14.30 -35.20
CA ASP A 486 43.16 -13.54 -34.37
C ASP A 486 42.92 -12.07 -33.99
N ASP A 487 42.64 -11.86 -32.69
CA ASP A 487 43.38 -10.94 -31.81
C ASP A 487 43.02 -11.35 -30.36
N GLY A 488 43.93 -11.83 -29.52
CA GLY A 488 44.96 -11.00 -28.90
C GLY A 488 44.41 -10.43 -27.58
N THR A 489 44.66 -11.13 -26.45
CA THR A 489 45.01 -10.57 -25.11
C THR A 489 44.60 -11.52 -23.99
N THR A 490 45.60 -12.22 -23.46
CA THR A 490 45.58 -12.99 -22.21
C THR A 490 45.84 -12.10 -20.99
N SER A 491 45.08 -12.31 -19.91
CA SER A 491 45.47 -12.33 -18.47
C SER A 491 44.43 -11.65 -17.55
N PRO A 492 44.39 -11.95 -16.24
CA PRO A 492 44.31 -13.26 -15.61
C PRO A 492 43.10 -13.37 -14.67
N VAL A 493 42.69 -14.60 -14.40
CA VAL A 493 41.74 -14.97 -13.34
C VAL A 493 42.42 -14.76 -11.98
N ILE A 494 41.80 -13.96 -11.11
CA ILE A 494 42.04 -13.98 -9.66
C ILE A 494 40.76 -14.49 -9.00
N GLY A 495 40.89 -15.61 -8.31
CA GLY A 495 39.83 -16.22 -7.53
C GLY A 495 39.61 -15.56 -6.18
N SER A 496 38.46 -15.92 -5.61
CA SER A 496 38.14 -15.98 -4.18
C SER A 496 37.90 -14.66 -3.45
N SER A 497 36.65 -14.48 -3.00
CA SER A 497 36.31 -14.20 -1.60
C SER A 497 34.79 -14.28 -1.41
N LEU A 498 34.33 -15.28 -0.64
CA LEU A 498 33.04 -15.24 0.05
C LEU A 498 33.04 -14.03 0.98
N LEU A 499 32.07 -13.12 0.84
CA LEU A 499 31.81 -12.07 1.82
C LEU A 499 30.31 -12.06 2.14
N THR A 500 30.00 -12.68 3.28
CA THR A 500 28.79 -12.47 4.07
C THR A 500 28.72 -11.00 4.48
N GLY A 501 27.99 -10.19 3.71
CA GLY A 501 27.74 -8.78 3.99
C GLY A 501 26.42 -8.58 4.73
N SER A 502 26.48 -8.64 6.06
CA SER A 502 25.41 -8.22 6.97
C SER A 502 25.18 -6.71 6.83
N SER A 503 24.00 -6.30 6.37
CA SER A 503 23.59 -4.90 6.36
C SER A 503 23.22 -4.46 7.79
N ALA A 504 24.09 -3.67 8.40
CA ALA A 504 23.84 -3.00 9.66
C ALA A 504 22.78 -1.91 9.48
N LEU A 505 21.56 -2.16 9.97
CA LEU A 505 20.56 -1.13 10.20
C LEU A 505 20.87 -0.47 11.55
N ALA A 506 21.19 0.83 11.50
CA ALA A 506 21.46 1.66 12.67
C ALA A 506 20.21 1.70 13.57
N GLY A 507 20.33 1.14 14.77
CA GLY A 507 19.30 1.17 15.80
C GLY A 507 19.17 2.57 16.42
N TYR A 508 17.96 3.10 16.44
CA TYR A 508 17.61 4.29 17.21
C TYR A 508 16.94 3.85 18.53
N PHE A 509 17.52 4.28 19.65
CA PHE A 509 16.94 4.17 20.98
C PHE A 509 15.94 5.30 21.20
N PHE A 510 14.68 4.97 21.49
CA PHE A 510 13.70 5.91 22.05
C PHE A 510 13.81 5.85 23.58
N ALA A 511 14.28 6.94 24.19
CA ALA A 511 14.20 7.14 25.63
C ALA A 511 12.74 7.44 26.00
N GLY A 512 12.12 6.56 26.78
CA GLY A 512 10.75 6.71 27.24
C GLY A 512 10.63 7.81 28.30
N THR A 513 9.72 8.76 28.07
CA THR A 513 9.14 9.58 29.13
C THR A 513 7.83 8.93 29.57
N ALA A 514 7.79 8.49 30.82
CA ALA A 514 6.63 7.90 31.45
C ALA A 514 5.65 9.00 31.87
N GLY A 515 4.40 8.91 31.42
CA GLY A 515 3.28 9.66 31.99
C GLY A 515 2.29 10.18 30.94
N SER A 516 1.28 9.37 30.60
CA SER A 516 -0.09 9.73 30.12
C SER A 516 -0.85 8.50 29.55
N GLY A 517 -0.80 7.34 30.22
CA GLY A 517 -1.22 6.06 29.63
C GLY A 517 -2.70 5.67 29.69
N ALA A 518 -3.59 6.44 30.34
CA ALA A 518 -4.95 5.96 30.64
C ALA A 518 -6.04 6.41 29.64
N ALA A 519 -5.93 7.59 29.03
CA ALA A 519 -6.96 8.11 28.11
C ALA A 519 -6.79 7.63 26.66
N GLY A 520 -5.55 7.39 26.21
CA GLY A 520 -5.26 7.01 24.82
C GLY A 520 -5.70 5.59 24.44
N LEU A 521 -5.69 4.64 25.40
CA LEU A 521 -6.02 3.24 25.13
C LEU A 521 -7.52 2.98 24.98
N ALA A 522 -8.37 3.75 25.67
CA ALA A 522 -9.83 3.65 25.52
C ALA A 522 -10.30 4.22 24.16
N GLY A 523 -9.70 5.33 23.71
CA GLY A 523 -10.01 5.95 22.42
C GLY A 523 -9.62 5.07 21.22
N TRP A 524 -8.44 4.44 21.26
CA TRP A 524 -7.98 3.56 20.18
C TRP A 524 -8.86 2.30 20.03
N LYS A 525 -9.32 1.72 21.15
CA LYS A 525 -10.17 0.53 21.12
C LYS A 525 -11.60 0.81 20.63
N LEU A 526 -12.13 2.02 20.88
CA LEU A 526 -13.41 2.46 20.33
C LEU A 526 -13.29 2.76 18.83
N TYR A 527 -12.19 3.40 18.40
CA TYR A 527 -11.91 3.71 17.00
C TYR A 527 -11.83 2.47 16.10
N ASN A 528 -11.15 1.41 16.56
CA ASN A 528 -11.05 0.16 15.79
C ASN A 528 -12.37 -0.61 15.67
N LYS A 529 -13.33 -0.39 16.58
CA LYS A 529 -14.64 -1.07 16.53
C LYS A 529 -15.56 -0.50 15.43
N PHE A 530 -15.38 0.77 15.05
CA PHE A 530 -16.23 1.43 14.04
C PHE A 530 -15.81 1.20 12.59
N LYS A 531 -14.56 0.79 12.32
CA LYS A 531 -14.08 0.55 10.94
C LYS A 531 -14.56 -0.77 10.32
N GLY A 532 -15.21 -1.63 11.09
CA GLY A 532 -15.73 -2.92 10.64
C GLY A 532 -17.25 -3.02 10.54
N ASP A 533 -17.99 -1.91 10.73
CA ASP A 533 -19.45 -1.94 10.74
C ASP A 533 -20.02 -1.82 9.30
N PRO A 534 -20.66 -2.86 8.75
CA PRO A 534 -21.13 -2.88 7.35
C PRO A 534 -22.27 -1.88 7.05
N TRP A 535 -22.89 -1.27 8.08
CA TRP A 535 -24.01 -0.34 7.92
C TRP A 535 -23.62 1.08 7.48
N VAL A 536 -22.33 1.43 7.43
CA VAL A 536 -21.85 2.81 7.15
C VAL A 536 -21.51 3.04 5.66
N ARG A 537 -21.92 2.15 4.74
CA ARG A 537 -21.61 2.26 3.29
C ARG A 537 -22.81 2.52 2.37
N GLN A 538 -23.96 2.88 2.92
CA GLN A 538 -25.12 3.31 2.13
C GLN A 538 -25.70 4.61 2.70
N ILE A 539 -25.03 5.73 2.43
CA ILE A 539 -25.65 7.05 2.23
C ILE A 539 -24.86 7.74 1.13
#